data_AF-A0A7W1GHZ0-F1
#
_entry.id   AF-A0A7W1GHZ0-F1
#
_cell.length_a   1.000
_cell.length_b   1.000
_cell.length_c   1.000
_cell.angle_alpha   90.00
_cell.angle_beta   90.00
_cell.angle_gamma   90.00
#
_symmetry.space_group_name_H-M   'P 1'
#
loop_
_entity.id
_entity.type
_entity.pdbx_description
1 polymer ?
#
loop_
_entity_poly.entity_id
_entity_poly.type
_entity_poly.pdbx_seq_one_letter_code
_entity_poly.pdbx_strand_id
1 'polypeptide(L)'
;MFLMWRDLGITKRDWEQTSQAVRTVLVSLQQQVRLMGIRFTAYEQQLTALRQQVATVDDLTAEIAELRERLGQNSTNSSKPPSSDPPSCNARPASAPEGRTKRGGQPGHQGTARSLRPVTEVDHIIELRPTNCTGCGRRLRGDDPQPERHQVAEVPPAKAAVTEYQRPTLCCQSCGTKHQLAWPADMPTGSFGPRAQALMA
;
A
#
# COMPACT_ATOMS: atom_id res chain seq x y z
N MET A 1 40.81 9.74 -25.42
CA MET A 1 41.54 8.45 -25.44
C MET A 1 42.07 8.21 -24.03
N PHE A 2 41.35 7.41 -23.25
CA PHE A 2 41.60 7.21 -21.81
C PHE A 2 42.99 6.56 -21.60
N LEU A 3 43.80 7.11 -20.69
CA LEU A 3 45.14 6.61 -20.33
C LEU A 3 45.05 5.36 -19.43
N MET A 4 44.35 4.34 -19.91
CA MET A 4 43.96 3.15 -19.16
C MET A 4 45.15 2.38 -18.56
N TRP A 5 46.29 2.42 -19.23
CA TRP A 5 47.54 1.82 -18.75
C TRP A 5 48.06 2.48 -17.46
N ARG A 6 47.83 3.79 -17.24
CA ARG A 6 48.19 4.46 -15.98
C ARG A 6 47.33 3.97 -14.82
N ASP A 7 46.03 3.82 -15.05
CA ASP A 7 45.07 3.37 -14.03
C ASP A 7 45.32 1.91 -13.63
N LEU A 8 45.86 1.10 -14.53
CA LEU A 8 46.20 -0.31 -14.30
C LEU A 8 47.65 -0.51 -13.82
N GLY A 9 48.46 0.55 -13.68
CA GLY A 9 49.88 0.44 -13.33
C GLY A 9 50.74 -0.24 -14.40
N ILE A 10 50.26 -0.32 -15.64
CA ILE A 10 50.95 -0.96 -16.77
C ILE A 10 51.77 0.10 -17.51
N THR A 11 52.98 -0.25 -17.95
CA THR A 11 53.77 0.69 -18.77
C THR A 11 53.13 0.88 -20.14
N LYS A 12 53.31 2.08 -20.73
CA LYS A 12 52.78 2.37 -22.07
C LYS A 12 53.26 1.37 -23.12
N ARG A 13 54.52 0.91 -23.01
CA ARG A 13 55.13 -0.06 -23.92
C ARG A 13 54.48 -1.43 -23.83
N ASP A 14 54.22 -1.93 -22.62
CA ASP A 14 53.57 -3.23 -22.41
C ASP A 14 52.11 -3.20 -22.88
N TRP A 15 51.43 -2.07 -22.65
CA TRP A 15 50.09 -1.84 -23.18
C TRP A 15 50.09 -1.86 -24.72
N GLU A 16 51.03 -1.17 -25.36
CA GLU A 16 51.17 -1.13 -26.82
C GLU A 16 51.63 -2.45 -27.46
N GLN A 17 52.09 -3.42 -26.68
CA GLN A 17 52.38 -4.79 -27.14
C GLN A 17 51.22 -5.77 -26.90
N THR A 18 50.24 -5.41 -26.08
CA THR A 18 49.07 -6.27 -25.78
C THR A 18 48.19 -6.45 -27.02
N SER A 19 47.62 -7.63 -27.26
CA SER A 19 46.75 -7.85 -28.44
C SER A 19 45.52 -6.91 -28.44
N GLN A 20 45.06 -6.52 -29.62
CA GLN A 20 43.92 -5.60 -29.74
C GLN A 20 42.65 -6.17 -29.10
N ALA A 21 42.40 -7.48 -29.23
CA ALA A 21 41.26 -8.14 -28.61
C ALA A 21 41.29 -8.01 -27.07
N VAL A 22 42.46 -8.22 -26.45
CA VAL A 22 42.62 -8.09 -25.00
C VAL A 22 42.44 -6.64 -24.54
N ARG A 23 42.98 -5.66 -25.27
CA ARG A 23 42.76 -4.23 -24.94
C ARG A 23 41.29 -3.85 -24.98
N THR A 24 40.55 -4.30 -26.00
CA THR A 24 39.12 -4.01 -26.13
C THR A 24 38.32 -4.59 -24.96
N VAL A 25 38.59 -5.85 -24.58
CA VAL A 25 37.93 -6.46 -23.43
C VAL A 25 38.25 -5.70 -22.14
N LEU A 26 39.51 -5.37 -21.88
CA LEU A 26 39.88 -4.63 -20.66
C LEU A 26 39.25 -3.23 -20.60
N VAL A 27 39.17 -2.51 -21.73
CA VAL A 27 38.45 -1.21 -21.80
C VAL A 27 36.97 -1.40 -21.50
N SER A 28 36.34 -2.41 -22.09
CA SER A 28 34.92 -2.69 -21.87
C SER A 28 34.62 -3.06 -20.42
N LEU A 29 35.50 -3.85 -19.79
CA LEU A 29 35.39 -4.26 -18.40
C LEU A 29 35.55 -3.06 -17.47
N GLN A 30 36.52 -2.18 -17.74
CA GLN A 30 36.72 -0.96 -16.96
C GLN A 30 35.54 0.01 -17.10
N GLN A 31 34.92 0.09 -18.28
CA GLN A 31 33.70 0.87 -18.48
C GLN A 31 32.53 0.28 -17.70
N GLN A 32 32.37 -1.04 -17.70
CA GLN A 32 31.36 -1.73 -16.89
C GLN A 32 31.57 -1.48 -15.39
N VAL A 33 32.80 -1.56 -14.88
CA VAL A 33 33.13 -1.27 -13.47
C VAL A 33 32.80 0.18 -13.12
N ARG A 34 33.10 1.15 -14.00
CA ARG A 34 32.71 2.56 -13.78
C ARG A 34 31.20 2.74 -13.71
N LEU A 35 30.46 2.14 -14.64
CA LEU A 35 28.99 2.20 -14.65
C LEU A 35 28.41 1.54 -13.40
N MET A 36 29.00 0.43 -12.94
CA MET A 36 28.61 -0.23 -11.71
C MET A 36 28.84 0.66 -10.49
N GLY A 37 29.96 1.40 -10.44
CA GLY A 37 30.23 2.39 -9.40
C GLY A 37 29.18 3.51 -9.36
N ILE A 38 28.77 4.05 -10.52
CA ILE A 38 27.72 5.07 -10.60
C ILE A 38 26.37 4.51 -10.12
N ARG A 39 26.04 3.26 -10.49
CA ARG A 39 24.81 2.61 -10.01
C ARG A 39 24.85 2.37 -8.50
N PHE A 40 26.01 1.97 -7.97
CA PHE A 40 26.20 1.72 -6.55
C PHE A 40 25.94 2.99 -5.73
N THR A 41 26.53 4.13 -6.12
CA THR A 41 26.28 5.41 -5.43
C THR A 41 24.82 5.84 -5.51
N ALA A 42 24.14 5.61 -6.65
CA ALA A 42 22.71 5.87 -6.78
C ALA A 42 21.86 4.99 -5.84
N TYR A 43 22.21 3.72 -5.68
CA TYR A 43 21.51 2.84 -4.73
C TYR A 43 21.75 3.25 -3.27
N GLU A 44 22.96 3.67 -2.92
CA GLU A 44 23.25 4.18 -1.57
C GLU A 44 22.41 5.43 -1.25
N GLN A 45 22.24 6.33 -2.23
CA GLN A 45 21.37 7.51 -2.08
C GLN A 45 19.90 7.09 -1.87
N GLN A 46 19.40 6.14 -2.66
CA GLN A 46 18.04 5.61 -2.51
C GLN A 46 17.82 4.95 -1.14
N LEU A 47 18.78 4.14 -0.67
CA LEU A 47 18.72 3.51 0.66
C LEU A 47 18.68 4.55 1.78
N THR A 48 19.46 5.63 1.64
CA THR A 48 19.48 6.71 2.62
C THR A 48 18.14 7.46 2.65
N ALA A 49 17.58 7.79 1.48
CA ALA A 49 16.28 8.44 1.38
C ALA A 49 15.15 7.56 1.96
N LEU A 50 15.18 6.25 1.68
CA LEU A 50 14.19 5.32 2.22
C LEU A 50 14.27 5.23 3.75
N ARG A 51 15.49 5.18 4.32
CA ARG A 51 15.69 5.19 5.78
C ARG A 51 15.13 6.47 6.42
N GLN A 52 15.30 7.63 5.79
CA GLN A 52 14.73 8.89 6.27
C GLN A 52 13.21 8.87 6.25
N GLN A 53 12.60 8.35 5.19
CA GLN A 53 11.14 8.21 5.10
C GLN A 53 10.60 7.28 6.18
N VAL A 54 11.24 6.14 6.42
CA VAL A 54 10.84 5.22 7.50
C VAL A 54 10.90 5.91 8.86
N ALA A 55 11.98 6.61 9.18
CA ALA A 55 12.09 7.36 10.43
C ALA A 55 10.98 8.42 10.57
N THR A 56 10.66 9.14 9.50
CA THR A 56 9.58 10.14 9.52
C THR A 56 8.21 9.49 9.76
N VAL A 57 7.95 8.33 9.14
CA VAL A 57 6.72 7.58 9.38
C VAL A 57 6.64 7.12 10.83
N ASP A 58 7.72 6.59 11.38
CA ASP A 58 7.78 6.16 12.78
C ASP A 58 7.48 7.33 13.74
N ASP A 59 8.12 8.49 13.55
CA ASP A 59 7.89 9.68 14.35
C ASP A 59 6.42 10.15 14.28
N LEU A 60 5.85 10.22 13.08
CA LEU A 60 4.45 10.62 12.88
C LEU A 60 3.48 9.60 13.49
N THR A 61 3.79 8.31 13.40
CA THR A 61 2.95 7.27 14.02
C THR A 61 2.97 7.36 15.55
N ALA A 62 4.12 7.68 16.14
CA ALA A 62 4.26 7.92 17.57
C ALA A 62 3.47 9.17 18.00
N GLU A 63 3.58 10.27 17.27
CA GLU A 63 2.83 11.50 17.54
C GLU A 63 1.31 11.27 17.44
N ILE A 64 0.85 10.55 16.42
CA ILE A 64 -0.56 10.18 16.27
C ILE A 64 -1.03 9.32 17.44
N ALA A 65 -0.20 8.37 17.91
CA ALA A 65 -0.54 7.54 19.06
C ALA A 65 -0.67 8.38 20.34
N GLU A 66 0.28 9.28 20.61
CA GLU A 66 0.22 10.17 21.78
C GLU A 66 -1.00 11.11 21.72
N LEU A 67 -1.26 11.73 20.57
CA LEU A 67 -2.42 12.60 20.38
C LEU A 67 -3.74 11.84 20.59
N ARG A 68 -3.83 10.60 20.09
CA ARG A 68 -5.00 9.73 20.33
C ARG A 68 -5.15 9.37 21.79
N GLU A 69 -4.07 9.09 22.51
CA GLU A 69 -4.11 8.81 23.94
C GLU A 69 -4.57 10.03 24.74
N ARG A 70 -4.01 11.21 24.44
CA ARG A 70 -4.39 12.48 25.07
C ARG A 70 -5.86 12.82 24.85
N LEU A 71 -6.38 12.62 23.64
CA LEU A 71 -7.80 12.80 23.32
C LEU A 71 -8.69 11.74 23.99
N GLY A 72 -8.15 10.57 24.34
CA GLY A 72 -8.87 9.49 25.04
C GLY A 72 -8.94 9.63 26.56
N GLN A 73 -8.22 10.58 27.17
CA GLN A 73 -8.24 10.80 28.62
C GLN A 73 -9.51 11.55 29.06
N ASN A 74 -10.23 11.00 30.03
CA ASN A 74 -11.35 11.62 30.74
C ASN A 74 -11.24 11.34 32.25
N SER A 75 -12.07 12.01 33.07
CA SER A 75 -12.11 11.83 34.53
C SER A 75 -12.56 10.44 35.00
N THR A 76 -12.92 9.54 34.08
CA THR A 76 -13.30 8.15 34.37
C THR A 76 -12.13 7.17 34.18
N ASN A 77 -11.08 7.53 33.44
CA ASN A 77 -9.92 6.67 33.17
C ASN A 77 -8.56 7.27 33.55
N SER A 78 -8.51 8.52 34.01
CA SER A 78 -7.32 9.15 34.57
C SER A 78 -7.66 9.67 35.96
N SER A 79 -6.86 9.32 36.98
CA SER A 79 -7.06 9.65 38.40
C SER A 79 -6.99 11.15 38.73
N LYS A 80 -7.35 12.02 37.78
CA LYS A 80 -7.45 13.47 37.90
C LYS A 80 -8.78 13.83 38.57
N PRO A 81 -8.79 14.80 39.49
CA PRO A 81 -10.03 15.25 40.12
C PRO A 81 -10.98 15.87 39.07
N PRO A 82 -12.30 15.72 39.23
CA PRO A 82 -13.31 16.21 38.27
C PRO A 82 -13.30 17.74 38.09
N SER A 83 -12.59 18.47 38.95
CA SER A 83 -12.38 19.92 38.85
C SER A 83 -11.34 20.33 37.79
N SER A 84 -10.56 19.38 37.25
CA SER A 84 -9.54 19.64 36.23
C SER A 84 -10.03 19.34 34.81
N ASP A 85 -11.31 19.02 34.67
CA ASP A 85 -11.95 18.77 33.39
C ASP A 85 -12.12 20.10 32.59
N PRO A 86 -11.79 20.16 31.28
CA PRO A 86 -12.01 21.35 30.47
C PRO A 86 -13.52 21.70 30.39
N PRO A 87 -13.92 22.95 30.06
CA PRO A 87 -15.33 23.37 30.02
C PRO A 87 -16.21 22.61 28.99
N SER A 88 -15.61 21.72 28.20
CA SER A 88 -16.29 20.74 27.34
C SER A 88 -16.74 19.46 28.06
N CYS A 89 -16.34 19.24 29.31
CA CYS A 89 -16.81 18.13 30.15
C CYS A 89 -18.09 18.55 30.87
N ASN A 90 -19.21 18.08 30.34
CA ASN A 90 -20.52 18.32 30.93
C ASN A 90 -20.60 17.72 32.34
N ALA A 91 -21.01 18.55 33.31
CA ALA A 91 -21.37 18.08 34.66
C ALA A 91 -22.42 16.95 34.55
N ARG A 92 -22.19 15.84 35.28
CA ARG A 92 -23.10 14.69 35.27
C ARG A 92 -24.50 15.12 35.76
N PRO A 93 -25.57 14.98 34.95
CA PRO A 93 -26.91 15.07 35.48
C PRO A 93 -27.19 13.82 36.33
N ALA A 94 -27.84 14.02 37.48
CA ALA A 94 -28.32 12.94 38.33
C ALA A 94 -29.27 12.03 37.52
N SER A 95 -29.03 10.73 37.59
CA SER A 95 -29.76 9.71 36.83
C SER A 95 -31.24 9.69 37.24
N ALA A 96 -32.12 10.21 36.38
CA ALA A 96 -33.54 9.87 36.40
C ALA A 96 -33.72 8.46 35.77
N PRO A 97 -34.60 7.60 36.33
CA PRO A 97 -34.80 6.27 35.79
C PRO A 97 -35.87 6.34 34.70
N GLU A 98 -35.51 6.24 33.41
CA GLU A 98 -36.53 5.94 32.40
C GLU A 98 -35.96 5.55 31.03
N GLY A 99 -36.55 4.48 30.48
CA GLY A 99 -36.84 4.39 29.07
C GLY A 99 -35.68 4.12 28.12
N ARG A 100 -35.46 2.82 27.82
CA ARG A 100 -35.01 2.29 26.52
C ARG A 100 -34.25 3.33 25.65
N THR A 101 -33.00 3.61 26.01
CA THR A 101 -32.17 4.59 25.28
C THR A 101 -32.06 4.17 23.82
N LYS A 102 -32.50 5.07 22.92
CA LYS A 102 -32.38 4.86 21.47
C LYS A 102 -30.91 4.70 21.13
N ARG A 103 -30.56 3.58 20.49
CA ARG A 103 -29.21 3.34 19.94
C ARG A 103 -28.89 4.45 18.95
N GLY A 104 -27.88 5.27 19.22
CA GLY A 104 -27.47 6.41 18.40
C GLY A 104 -26.25 7.13 18.99
N GLY A 105 -25.60 7.97 18.18
CA GLY A 105 -24.49 8.83 18.63
C GLY A 105 -24.92 9.75 19.77
N GLN A 106 -23.96 10.23 20.58
CA GLN A 106 -24.30 11.08 21.73
C GLN A 106 -25.06 12.33 21.27
N PRO A 107 -26.04 12.83 22.06
CA PRO A 107 -26.77 14.06 21.74
C PRO A 107 -25.78 15.21 21.47
N GLY A 108 -25.83 15.79 20.27
CA GLY A 108 -24.95 16.88 19.83
C GLY A 108 -23.82 16.47 18.87
N HIS A 109 -23.54 15.18 18.66
CA HIS A 109 -22.66 14.77 17.57
C HIS A 109 -23.34 14.96 16.22
N GLN A 110 -22.73 15.78 15.35
CA GLN A 110 -23.10 15.78 13.94
C GLN A 110 -22.70 14.43 13.34
N GLY A 111 -23.68 13.68 12.83
CA GLY A 111 -23.43 12.40 12.19
C GLY A 111 -22.60 12.61 10.92
N THR A 112 -21.41 11.99 10.86
CA THR A 112 -20.59 11.98 9.64
C THR A 112 -21.05 10.83 8.77
N ALA A 113 -21.90 11.10 7.78
CA ALA A 113 -22.24 10.13 6.74
C ALA A 113 -21.24 10.23 5.58
N ARG A 114 -20.98 9.10 4.90
CA ARG A 114 -20.25 9.14 3.62
C ARG A 114 -21.09 9.90 2.60
N SER A 115 -20.50 10.91 1.98
CA SER A 115 -21.13 11.66 0.89
C SER A 115 -21.44 10.71 -0.27
N LEU A 116 -22.65 10.82 -0.82
CA LEU A 116 -23.02 10.07 -2.02
C LEU A 116 -22.22 10.58 -3.22
N ARG A 117 -21.72 9.65 -4.04
CA ARG A 117 -21.16 9.95 -5.36
C ARG A 117 -22.23 10.57 -6.27
N PRO A 118 -21.87 11.48 -7.19
CA PRO A 118 -22.80 11.96 -8.20
C PRO A 118 -23.24 10.80 -9.10
N VAL A 119 -24.42 10.92 -9.72
CA VAL A 119 -25.00 9.86 -10.57
C VAL A 119 -24.09 9.47 -11.73
N THR A 120 -23.31 10.43 -12.25
CA THR A 120 -22.34 10.24 -13.33
C THR A 120 -21.13 9.38 -12.95
N GLU A 121 -20.89 9.17 -11.66
CA GLU A 121 -19.77 8.37 -11.14
C GLU A 121 -20.20 6.98 -10.64
N VAL A 122 -21.48 6.62 -10.77
CA VAL A 122 -21.99 5.31 -10.34
C VAL A 122 -22.04 4.37 -11.53
N ASP A 123 -21.48 3.16 -11.38
CA ASP A 123 -21.41 2.18 -12.47
C ASP A 123 -22.79 1.66 -12.89
N HIS A 124 -23.68 1.41 -11.92
CA HIS A 124 -25.01 0.84 -12.15
C HIS A 124 -26.07 1.47 -11.24
N ILE A 125 -27.25 1.75 -11.79
CA ILE A 125 -28.41 2.26 -11.06
C ILE A 125 -29.52 1.22 -11.12
N ILE A 126 -29.98 0.78 -9.95
CA ILE A 126 -31.13 -0.10 -9.82
C ILE A 126 -32.27 0.71 -9.21
N GLU A 127 -33.26 1.07 -10.02
CA GLU A 127 -34.43 1.81 -9.57
C GLU A 127 -35.46 0.86 -8.95
N LEU A 128 -35.74 1.04 -7.65
CA LEU A 128 -36.77 0.29 -6.94
C LEU A 128 -38.11 1.05 -7.01
N ARG A 129 -38.86 0.85 -8.10
CA ARG A 129 -40.16 1.53 -8.29
C ARG A 129 -41.33 0.67 -7.83
N PRO A 130 -42.18 1.15 -6.91
CA PRO A 130 -43.41 0.45 -6.57
C PRO A 130 -44.41 0.56 -7.74
N THR A 131 -44.94 -0.58 -8.19
CA THR A 131 -45.95 -0.61 -9.27
C THR A 131 -47.37 -0.43 -8.74
N ASN A 132 -47.61 -0.80 -7.48
CA ASN A 132 -48.92 -0.85 -6.85
C ASN A 132 -48.87 -0.30 -5.42
N CYS A 133 -49.97 0.31 -4.99
CA CYS A 133 -50.15 0.74 -3.61
C CYS A 133 -50.25 -0.47 -2.69
N THR A 134 -49.44 -0.51 -1.63
CA THR A 134 -49.45 -1.59 -0.63
C THR A 134 -50.73 -1.65 0.21
N GLY A 135 -51.48 -0.55 0.30
CA GLY A 135 -52.75 -0.51 1.05
C GLY A 135 -53.97 -0.92 0.23
N CYS A 136 -54.13 -0.39 -0.99
CA CYS A 136 -55.34 -0.59 -1.81
C CYS A 136 -55.12 -1.33 -3.14
N GLY A 137 -53.87 -1.70 -3.48
CA GLY A 137 -53.52 -2.47 -4.68
C GLY A 137 -53.57 -1.69 -6.00
N ARG A 138 -54.09 -0.46 -6.02
CA ARG A 138 -54.18 0.36 -7.24
C ARG A 138 -52.78 0.66 -7.81
N ARG A 139 -52.70 0.76 -9.14
CA ARG A 139 -51.45 1.03 -9.85
C ARG A 139 -50.95 2.46 -9.57
N LEU A 140 -49.67 2.58 -9.22
CA LEU A 140 -49.02 3.87 -8.97
C LEU A 140 -48.45 4.43 -10.28
N ARG A 141 -48.51 5.76 -10.43
CA ARG A 141 -48.02 6.55 -11.56
C ARG A 141 -47.36 7.81 -11.01
N GLY A 142 -46.35 8.32 -11.71
CA GLY A 142 -45.60 9.52 -11.31
C GLY A 142 -44.13 9.23 -11.10
N ASP A 143 -43.32 10.28 -11.13
CA ASP A 143 -41.87 10.24 -10.98
C ASP A 143 -41.45 11.10 -9.79
N ASP A 144 -40.41 10.66 -9.09
CA ASP A 144 -39.77 11.41 -8.02
C ASP A 144 -38.45 11.99 -8.55
N PRO A 145 -38.31 13.32 -8.66
CA PRO A 145 -37.07 13.94 -9.13
C PRO A 145 -35.93 13.87 -8.09
N GLN A 146 -36.22 13.53 -6.83
CA GLN A 146 -35.24 13.46 -5.74
C GLN A 146 -35.41 12.17 -4.93
N PRO A 147 -35.22 10.99 -5.54
CA PRO A 147 -35.38 9.73 -4.83
C PRO A 147 -34.37 9.61 -3.69
N GLU A 148 -34.71 8.86 -2.64
CA GLU A 148 -33.76 8.47 -1.61
C GLU A 148 -32.67 7.58 -2.23
N ARG A 149 -31.40 7.87 -1.92
CA ARG A 149 -30.24 7.24 -2.57
C ARG A 149 -29.42 6.46 -1.55
N HIS A 150 -29.13 5.21 -1.87
CA HIS A 150 -28.19 4.36 -1.15
C HIS A 150 -27.14 3.83 -2.13
N GLN A 151 -25.85 3.91 -1.76
CA GLN A 151 -24.74 3.45 -2.60
C GLN A 151 -23.97 2.35 -1.89
N VAL A 152 -23.76 1.25 -2.59
CA VAL A 152 -22.91 0.14 -2.16
C VAL A 152 -21.73 0.10 -3.13
N ALA A 153 -20.52 0.20 -2.60
CA ALA A 153 -19.30 -0.01 -3.37
C ALA A 153 -18.84 -1.45 -3.16
N GLU A 154 -18.69 -2.20 -4.25
CA GLU A 154 -18.27 -3.59 -4.24
C GLU A 154 -17.06 -3.76 -5.16
N VAL A 155 -16.17 -4.67 -4.81
CA VAL A 155 -15.06 -5.07 -5.68
C VAL A 155 -15.57 -6.18 -6.60
N PRO A 156 -15.57 -5.99 -7.94
CA PRO A 156 -15.99 -7.05 -8.85
C PRO A 156 -15.19 -8.34 -8.62
N PRO A 157 -15.75 -9.53 -8.91
CA PRO A 157 -15.07 -10.80 -8.70
C PRO A 157 -13.65 -10.81 -9.30
N ALA A 158 -12.64 -10.76 -8.43
CA ALA A 158 -11.25 -10.76 -8.83
C ALA A 158 -10.76 -12.20 -9.02
N LYS A 159 -10.15 -12.51 -10.17
CA LYS A 159 -9.48 -13.79 -10.41
C LYS A 159 -7.99 -13.65 -10.15
N ALA A 160 -7.43 -14.56 -9.35
CA ALA A 160 -5.99 -14.62 -9.14
C ALA A 160 -5.29 -15.05 -10.43
N ALA A 161 -4.31 -14.26 -10.87
CA ALA A 161 -3.35 -14.71 -11.87
C ALA A 161 -2.30 -15.57 -11.16
N VAL A 162 -2.22 -16.85 -11.52
CA VAL A 162 -1.27 -17.80 -10.94
C VAL A 162 -0.09 -17.94 -11.90
N THR A 163 1.12 -17.68 -11.42
CA THR A 163 2.36 -17.93 -12.17
C THR A 163 3.03 -19.17 -11.60
N GLU A 164 3.16 -20.20 -12.42
CA GLU A 164 3.93 -21.40 -12.08
C GLU A 164 5.36 -21.26 -12.59
N TYR A 165 6.32 -21.51 -11.72
CA TYR A 165 7.72 -21.55 -12.08
C TYR A 165 8.19 -22.99 -12.14
N GLN A 166 8.70 -23.40 -13.31
CA GLN A 166 9.21 -24.74 -13.54
C GLN A 166 10.72 -24.68 -13.76
N ARG A 167 11.44 -25.62 -13.13
CA ARG A 167 12.88 -25.81 -13.36
C ARG A 167 13.17 -27.27 -13.71
N PRO A 168 13.05 -27.66 -14.99
CA PRO A 168 13.31 -29.03 -15.37
C PRO A 168 14.77 -29.40 -15.07
N THR A 169 14.98 -30.66 -14.70
CA THR A 169 16.32 -31.25 -14.62
C THR A 169 16.63 -31.95 -15.93
N LEU A 170 17.67 -31.50 -16.63
CA LEU A 170 18.10 -32.08 -17.91
C LEU A 170 19.39 -32.87 -17.72
N CYS A 171 19.51 -34.02 -18.38
CA CYS A 171 20.73 -34.81 -18.36
C CYS A 171 21.58 -34.50 -19.61
N CYS A 172 22.87 -34.25 -19.42
CA CYS A 172 23.82 -34.15 -20.52
C CYS A 172 23.94 -35.51 -21.22
N GLN A 173 23.75 -35.56 -22.53
CA GLN A 173 23.79 -36.82 -23.29
C GLN A 173 25.20 -37.42 -23.39
N SER A 174 26.25 -36.61 -23.20
CA SER A 174 27.64 -37.05 -23.35
C SER A 174 28.26 -37.58 -22.06
N CYS A 175 27.93 -37.00 -20.91
CA CYS A 175 28.52 -37.36 -19.61
C CYS A 175 27.51 -37.80 -18.55
N GLY A 176 26.20 -37.72 -18.83
CA GLY A 176 25.13 -38.10 -17.90
C GLY A 176 24.90 -37.11 -16.75
N THR A 177 25.68 -36.02 -16.66
CA THR A 177 25.54 -35.02 -15.60
C THR A 177 24.17 -34.34 -15.66
N LYS A 178 23.52 -34.18 -14.49
CA LYS A 178 22.23 -33.50 -14.34
C LYS A 178 22.44 -32.01 -14.18
N HIS A 179 21.71 -31.22 -14.95
CA HIS A 179 21.71 -29.78 -14.93
C HIS A 179 20.33 -29.25 -14.56
N GLN A 180 20.32 -28.20 -13.74
CA GLN A 180 19.12 -27.50 -13.33
C GLN A 180 19.48 -26.05 -13.10
N LEU A 181 18.61 -25.14 -13.53
CA LEU A 181 18.82 -23.71 -13.32
C LEU A 181 18.49 -23.34 -11.88
N ALA A 182 19.22 -22.36 -11.34
CA ALA A 182 18.85 -21.71 -10.10
C ALA A 182 17.51 -20.98 -10.28
N TRP A 183 16.76 -20.83 -9.19
CA TRP A 183 15.58 -19.97 -9.21
C TRP A 183 15.99 -18.51 -9.43
N PRO A 184 15.15 -17.70 -10.13
CA PRO A 184 15.36 -16.26 -10.22
C PRO A 184 15.44 -15.63 -8.83
N ALA A 185 16.40 -14.73 -8.61
CA ALA A 185 16.60 -14.10 -7.29
C ALA A 185 15.45 -13.14 -6.92
N ASP A 186 14.73 -12.64 -7.91
CA ASP A 186 13.57 -11.77 -7.81
C ASP A 186 12.24 -12.53 -7.72
N MET A 187 12.27 -13.87 -7.70
CA MET A 187 11.08 -14.70 -7.51
C MET A 187 10.45 -14.46 -6.13
N PRO A 188 9.12 -14.24 -6.05
CA PRO A 188 8.42 -14.17 -4.78
C PRO A 188 8.56 -15.48 -3.97
N THR A 189 8.82 -15.37 -2.67
CA THR A 189 9.03 -16.53 -1.79
C THR A 189 7.74 -17.07 -1.17
N GLY A 190 6.68 -16.26 -1.09
CA GLY A 190 5.38 -16.64 -0.54
C GLY A 190 4.38 -17.10 -1.61
N SER A 191 3.32 -17.80 -1.18
CA SER A 191 2.26 -18.31 -2.06
C SER A 191 1.33 -17.22 -2.64
N PHE A 192 1.41 -15.99 -2.13
CA PHE A 192 0.54 -14.88 -2.53
C PHE A 192 1.37 -13.64 -2.84
N GLY A 193 1.11 -13.02 -3.99
CA GLY A 193 1.66 -11.70 -4.31
C GLY A 193 1.02 -10.58 -3.50
N PRO A 194 1.62 -9.38 -3.49
CA PRO A 194 1.20 -8.27 -2.64
C PRO A 194 -0.26 -7.84 -2.87
N ARG A 195 -0.74 -7.90 -4.13
CA ARG A 195 -2.12 -7.57 -4.48
C ARG A 195 -3.13 -8.58 -3.93
N ALA A 196 -2.77 -9.87 -3.89
CA ALA A 196 -3.63 -10.91 -3.34
C ALA A 196 -3.68 -10.80 -1.80
N GLN A 197 -2.54 -10.51 -1.17
CA GLN A 197 -2.46 -10.27 0.27
C GLN A 197 -3.32 -9.08 0.70
N ALA A 198 -3.26 -7.96 -0.03
CA ALA A 198 -4.06 -6.77 0.27
C ALA A 198 -5.58 -7.00 0.14
N LEU A 199 -6.01 -7.98 -0.66
CA LEU A 199 -7.43 -8.32 -0.80
C LEU A 199 -7.92 -9.23 0.34
N MET A 200 -7.02 -9.97 1.00
CA MET A 200 -7.35 -10.91 2.07
C MET A 200 -7.24 -10.31 3.48
N ALA A 201 -6.53 -9.20 3.63
CA ALA A 201 -6.31 -8.49 4.89
C ALA A 201 -7.44 -7.51 5.21
#